data_AF-A0A6B3E4V6-F1
#
_entry.id   AF-A0A6B3E4V6-F1
#
_cell.length_a   1.000
_cell.length_b   1.000
_cell.length_c   1.000
_cell.angle_alpha   90.00
_cell.angle_beta   90.00
_cell.angle_gamma   90.00
#
_symmetry.space_group_name_H-M   'P 1'
#
loop_
_entity.id
_entity.type
_entity.pdbx_description
1 polymer ?
#
loop_
_entity_poly.entity_id
_entity_poly.type
_entity_poly.pdbx_seq_one_letter_code
_entity_poly.pdbx_strand_id
1 'polypeptide(L)'
;KWADRAHDHGIADWSALTVRPLVVGPDTLAPITDPDVAGRDLALAALTVMTHATSPTAGATMKALSTALAWQADAIAAAYTELVASGLGRTEAGIMWRNLVATDLSFFTSPLSEELREEGREEGQVKEAA
;
A
#
# COMPACT_ATOMS: atom_id res chain seq x y z
N LYS A 1 11.66 -5.53 -20.97
CA LYS A 1 11.76 -6.54 -19.89
C LYS A 1 13.19 -6.53 -19.35
N TRP A 2 13.48 -5.63 -18.40
CA TRP A 2 14.83 -5.43 -17.88
C TRP A 2 15.16 -6.41 -16.75
N ALA A 3 14.15 -7.02 -16.11
CA ALA A 3 14.33 -7.89 -14.95
C ALA A 3 14.10 -9.38 -15.24
N ASP A 4 13.62 -9.73 -16.43
CA ASP A 4 13.13 -11.07 -16.75
C ASP A 4 14.25 -12.09 -17.07
N ARG A 5 15.51 -11.67 -17.01
CA ARG A 5 16.67 -12.53 -17.27
C ARG A 5 17.91 -12.05 -16.54
N ALA A 6 18.90 -12.93 -16.45
CA ALA A 6 20.23 -12.54 -16.03
C ALA A 6 20.88 -11.63 -17.09
N HIS A 7 21.68 -10.67 -16.63
CA HIS A 7 22.49 -9.79 -17.49
C HIS A 7 23.95 -9.98 -17.14
N ASP A 8 24.72 -10.37 -18.15
CA ASP A 8 26.17 -10.50 -18.04
C ASP A 8 26.84 -9.20 -18.46
N HIS A 9 27.80 -8.76 -17.66
CA HIS A 9 28.63 -7.60 -17.90
C HIS A 9 30.10 -8.05 -17.95
N GLY A 10 30.80 -7.70 -19.03
CA GLY A 10 32.17 -8.13 -19.29
C GLY A 10 32.55 -7.95 -20.75
N ILE A 11 33.70 -8.51 -21.14
CA ILE A 11 34.11 -8.62 -22.55
C ILE A 11 33.52 -9.89 -23.16
N ALA A 12 33.48 -9.96 -24.50
CA ALA A 12 32.98 -11.15 -25.20
C ALA A 12 33.67 -12.42 -24.67
N ASP A 13 32.86 -13.44 -24.37
CA ASP A 13 33.26 -14.76 -23.83
C ASP A 13 33.88 -14.75 -22.42
N TRP A 14 33.83 -13.61 -21.70
CA TRP A 14 34.26 -13.51 -20.30
C TRP A 14 33.32 -12.60 -19.49
N SER A 15 32.30 -13.20 -18.85
CA SER A 15 31.44 -12.51 -17.89
C SER A 15 32.22 -12.18 -16.62
N ALA A 16 32.42 -10.88 -16.36
CA ALA A 16 33.06 -10.39 -15.13
C ALA A 16 32.03 -10.23 -13.99
N LEU A 17 30.76 -9.98 -14.34
CA LEU A 17 29.65 -9.82 -13.42
C LEU A 17 28.37 -10.35 -14.06
N THR A 18 27.61 -11.17 -13.33
CA THR A 18 26.25 -11.57 -13.72
C THR A 18 25.24 -10.98 -12.74
N VAL A 19 24.34 -10.13 -13.23
CA VAL A 19 23.23 -9.58 -12.46
C VAL A 19 22.00 -10.47 -12.66
N ARG A 20 21.39 -10.95 -11.57
CA ARG A 20 20.13 -11.71 -11.59
C ARG A 20 19.06 -10.89 -10.87
N PRO A 21 18.27 -10.09 -11.60
CA PRO A 21 17.26 -9.25 -10.99
C PRO A 21 16.18 -10.10 -10.30
N LEU A 22 15.79 -9.69 -9.10
CA LEU A 22 14.58 -10.19 -8.44
C LEU A 22 13.61 -9.01 -8.35
N VAL A 23 12.47 -9.13 -9.02
CA VAL A 23 11.44 -8.10 -9.03
C VAL A 23 10.19 -8.66 -8.40
N VAL A 24 9.65 -7.94 -7.42
CA VAL A 24 8.33 -8.19 -6.86
C VAL A 24 7.31 -7.46 -7.71
N GLY A 25 6.63 -8.21 -8.56
CA GLY A 25 5.55 -7.78 -9.45
C GLY A 25 4.30 -8.65 -9.29
N PRO A 26 3.18 -8.28 -9.92
CA PRO A 26 1.92 -9.03 -9.84
C PRO A 26 2.01 -10.45 -10.41
N ASP A 27 3.04 -10.73 -11.22
CA ASP A 27 3.31 -12.07 -11.75
C ASP A 27 4.12 -12.95 -10.78
N THR A 28 4.77 -12.34 -9.77
CA THR A 28 5.64 -13.03 -8.80
C THR A 28 5.06 -13.08 -7.39
N LEU A 29 4.15 -12.15 -7.07
CA LEU A 29 3.46 -12.06 -5.79
C LEU A 29 2.03 -12.52 -6.01
N ALA A 30 1.57 -13.49 -5.22
CA ALA A 30 0.19 -13.94 -5.30
C ALA A 30 -0.74 -12.87 -4.70
N PRO A 31 -1.90 -12.60 -5.30
CA PRO A 31 -2.86 -11.67 -4.73
C PRO A 31 -3.40 -12.21 -3.39
N ILE A 32 -3.46 -11.35 -2.39
CA ILE A 32 -4.07 -11.63 -1.09
C ILE A 32 -5.48 -11.06 -1.11
N THR A 33 -6.48 -11.93 -1.20
CA THR A 33 -7.90 -11.54 -1.29
C THR A 33 -8.72 -11.97 -0.08
N ASP A 34 -8.08 -12.61 0.91
CA ASP A 34 -8.69 -13.02 2.16
C ASP A 34 -8.28 -12.05 3.28
N PRO A 35 -9.24 -11.37 3.95
CA PRO A 35 -8.95 -10.48 5.08
C PRO A 35 -8.20 -11.16 6.23
N ASP A 36 -8.49 -12.43 6.53
CA ASP A 36 -7.81 -13.15 7.62
C ASP A 36 -6.35 -13.41 7.28
N VAL A 37 -6.03 -13.62 6.00
CA VAL A 37 -4.65 -13.74 5.52
C VAL A 37 -3.97 -12.38 5.52
N ALA A 38 -4.65 -11.32 5.07
CA ALA A 38 -4.13 -9.97 5.08
C ALA A 38 -3.79 -9.48 6.51
N GLY A 39 -4.63 -9.82 7.49
CA GLY A 39 -4.42 -9.44 8.89
C GLY A 39 -3.23 -10.12 9.57
N ARG A 40 -2.70 -11.22 9.03
CA ARG A 40 -1.50 -11.89 9.59
C ARG A 40 -0.22 -11.12 9.30
N ASP A 41 -0.18 -10.40 8.18
CA ASP A 41 0.97 -9.59 7.77
C ASP A 41 0.49 -8.38 6.94
N LEU A 42 0.24 -7.28 7.64
CA LEU A 42 -0.24 -6.04 7.03
C LEU A 42 0.80 -5.42 6.08
N ALA A 43 2.09 -5.62 6.33
CA ALA A 43 3.15 -5.10 5.47
C ALA A 43 3.16 -5.82 4.12
N LEU A 44 3.07 -7.14 4.15
CA LEU A 44 2.95 -7.95 2.94
C LEU A 44 1.64 -7.65 2.20
N ALA A 45 0.53 -7.49 2.92
CA ALA A 45 -0.76 -7.16 2.33
C ALA A 45 -0.75 -5.77 1.66
N ALA A 46 -0.17 -4.76 2.31
CA ALA A 46 0.01 -3.43 1.73
C ALA A 46 0.89 -3.46 0.47
N LEU A 47 2.01 -4.19 0.52
CA LEU A 47 2.86 -4.41 -0.67
C LEU A 47 2.07 -5.08 -1.79
N THR A 48 1.28 -6.11 -1.46
CA THR A 48 0.43 -6.83 -2.42
C THR A 48 -0.55 -5.90 -3.10
N VAL A 49 -1.23 -5.03 -2.36
CA VAL A 49 -2.15 -4.02 -2.94
C VAL A 49 -1.41 -3.10 -3.91
N MET A 50 -0.24 -2.58 -3.53
CA MET A 50 0.55 -1.69 -4.39
C MET A 50 1.05 -2.41 -5.65
N THR A 51 1.52 -3.66 -5.52
CA THR A 51 2.00 -4.47 -6.64
C THR A 51 0.88 -4.87 -7.60
N HIS A 52 -0.33 -5.12 -7.09
CA HIS A 52 -1.49 -5.51 -7.88
C HIS A 52 -2.35 -4.35 -8.37
N ALA A 53 -1.91 -3.09 -8.21
CA ALA A 53 -2.69 -1.88 -8.48
C ALA A 53 -3.31 -1.82 -9.89
N THR A 54 -2.65 -2.39 -10.90
CA THR A 54 -3.12 -2.43 -12.30
C THR A 54 -3.65 -3.80 -12.73
N SER A 55 -3.67 -4.77 -11.82
CA SER A 55 -4.12 -6.13 -12.10
C SER A 55 -5.64 -6.26 -11.94
N PRO A 56 -6.27 -7.29 -12.55
CA PRO A 56 -7.70 -7.55 -12.37
C PRO A 56 -8.12 -7.78 -10.92
N THR A 57 -7.18 -8.17 -10.05
CA THR A 57 -7.42 -8.45 -8.63
C THR A 57 -7.25 -7.23 -7.72
N ALA A 58 -6.92 -6.04 -8.26
CA ALA A 58 -6.65 -4.84 -7.48
C ALA A 58 -7.73 -4.57 -6.42
N GLY A 59 -9.00 -4.48 -6.84
CA GLY A 59 -10.12 -4.22 -5.94
C GLY A 59 -10.30 -5.28 -4.85
N ALA A 60 -10.09 -6.56 -5.18
CA ALA A 60 -10.19 -7.65 -4.21
C ALA A 60 -9.07 -7.58 -3.16
N THR A 61 -7.84 -7.29 -3.58
CA THR A 61 -6.70 -7.11 -2.65
C THR A 61 -6.90 -5.89 -1.75
N MET A 62 -7.40 -4.78 -2.30
CA MET A 62 -7.72 -3.59 -1.52
C MET A 62 -8.81 -3.87 -0.49
N LYS A 63 -9.88 -4.59 -0.88
CA LYS A 63 -10.96 -4.95 0.04
C LYS A 63 -10.50 -5.86 1.17
N ALA A 64 -9.64 -6.83 0.85
CA ALA A 64 -9.06 -7.71 1.86
C ALA A 64 -8.25 -6.91 2.88
N LEU A 65 -7.39 -6.00 2.41
CA LEU A 65 -6.61 -5.14 3.29
C LEU A 65 -7.47 -4.16 4.09
N SER A 66 -8.42 -3.44 3.47
CA SER A 66 -9.28 -2.49 4.18
C SER A 66 -10.06 -3.16 5.31
N THR A 67 -10.54 -4.38 5.06
CA THR A 67 -11.26 -5.19 6.04
C THR A 67 -10.34 -5.64 7.17
N ALA A 68 -9.12 -6.07 6.85
CA ALA A 68 -8.13 -6.46 7.86
C ALA A 68 -7.68 -5.27 8.73
N LEU A 69 -7.56 -4.07 8.14
CA LEU A 69 -7.22 -2.84 8.86
C LEU A 69 -8.32 -2.41 9.83
N ALA A 70 -9.59 -2.69 9.53
CA ALA A 70 -10.71 -2.40 10.43
C ALA A 70 -10.66 -3.19 11.75
N TRP A 71 -9.82 -4.23 11.85
CA TRP A 71 -9.61 -5.01 13.07
C TRP A 71 -8.42 -4.53 13.91
N GLN A 72 -7.66 -3.55 13.41
CA GLN A 72 -6.45 -3.06 14.04
C GLN A 72 -6.71 -1.82 14.87
N ALA A 73 -5.75 -1.47 15.75
CA ALA A 73 -5.75 -0.19 16.41
C ALA A 73 -5.66 0.97 15.40
N ASP A 74 -6.34 2.08 15.67
CA ASP A 74 -6.48 3.20 14.73
C ASP A 74 -5.14 3.74 14.22
N ALA A 75 -4.13 3.82 15.09
CA ALA A 75 -2.80 4.28 14.69
C ALA A 75 -2.14 3.35 13.65
N ILE A 76 -2.35 2.03 13.76
CA ILE A 76 -1.85 1.04 12.79
C ILE A 76 -2.65 1.15 11.50
N ALA A 77 -3.98 1.22 11.60
CA ALA A 77 -4.88 1.39 10.46
C ALA A 77 -4.55 2.64 9.64
N ALA A 78 -4.33 3.78 10.32
CA ALA A 78 -3.93 5.04 9.71
C ALA A 78 -2.59 4.93 8.98
N ALA A 79 -1.58 4.34 9.63
CA ALA A 79 -0.24 4.23 9.05
C ALA A 79 -0.23 3.41 7.75
N TYR A 80 -0.90 2.26 7.73
CA TYR A 80 -0.99 1.44 6.51
C TYR A 80 -1.91 2.04 5.46
N THR A 81 -2.98 2.72 5.88
CA THR A 81 -3.86 3.43 4.95
C THR A 81 -3.11 4.50 4.17
N GLU A 82 -2.30 5.30 4.86
CA GLU A 82 -1.49 6.34 4.25
C GLU A 82 -0.34 5.76 3.42
N LEU A 83 0.32 4.70 3.89
CA LEU A 83 1.36 4.00 3.14
C LEU A 83 0.85 3.55 1.76
N VAL A 84 -0.31 2.89 1.74
CA VAL A 84 -0.92 2.41 0.49
C VAL A 84 -1.37 3.58 -0.38
N ALA A 85 -1.98 4.61 0.20
CA ALA A 85 -2.37 5.81 -0.54
C ALA A 85 -1.16 6.49 -1.22
N SER A 86 -0.06 6.62 -0.48
CA SER A 86 1.21 7.16 -0.97
C SER A 86 1.81 6.30 -2.09
N GLY A 87 1.83 4.97 -1.93
CA GLY A 87 2.37 4.06 -2.95
C GLY A 87 1.54 3.98 -4.22
N LEU A 88 0.22 4.18 -4.13
CA LEU A 88 -0.68 4.23 -5.29
C LEU A 88 -0.73 5.62 -5.95
N GLY A 89 -0.43 6.67 -5.20
CA GLY A 89 -0.42 8.05 -5.66
C GLY A 89 -1.74 8.53 -6.27
N ARG A 90 -1.65 9.26 -7.39
CA ARG A 90 -2.80 9.84 -8.12
C ARG A 90 -3.34 8.93 -9.24
N THR A 91 -3.09 7.63 -9.16
CA THR A 91 -3.59 6.65 -10.14
C THR A 91 -5.08 6.32 -9.91
N GLU A 92 -5.71 5.63 -10.87
CA GLU A 92 -7.07 5.09 -10.69
C GLU A 92 -7.17 4.18 -9.48
N ALA A 93 -6.16 3.32 -9.27
CA ALA A 93 -6.04 2.48 -8.09
C ALA A 93 -5.96 3.31 -6.79
N GLY A 94 -5.23 4.43 -6.80
CA GLY A 94 -5.17 5.35 -5.66
C GLY A 94 -6.53 6.02 -5.38
N ILE A 95 -7.29 6.36 -6.42
CA ILE A 95 -8.67 6.89 -6.27
C ILE A 95 -9.58 5.82 -5.67
N MET A 96 -9.51 4.59 -6.19
CA MET A 96 -10.26 3.45 -5.68
C MET A 96 -9.97 3.18 -4.21
N TRP A 97 -8.68 3.17 -3.82
CA TRP A 97 -8.27 2.99 -2.43
C TRP A 97 -8.86 4.06 -1.51
N ARG A 98 -8.74 5.35 -1.87
CA ARG A 98 -9.31 6.45 -1.07
C ARG A 98 -10.82 6.35 -0.89
N ASN A 99 -11.54 5.98 -1.95
CA ASN A 99 -12.99 5.78 -1.88
C ASN A 99 -13.35 4.58 -0.98
N LEU A 100 -12.58 3.51 -1.09
CA LEU A 100 -12.78 2.30 -0.30
C LEU A 100 -12.54 2.56 1.20
N VAL A 101 -11.40 3.13 1.57
CA VAL A 101 -11.08 3.41 2.99
C VAL A 101 -11.99 4.47 3.59
N ALA A 102 -12.45 5.47 2.81
CA ALA A 102 -13.47 6.41 3.30
C ALA A 102 -14.81 5.73 3.63
N THR A 103 -15.13 4.64 2.94
CA THR A 103 -16.38 3.88 3.13
C THR A 103 -16.24 2.81 4.22
N ASP A 104 -15.15 2.05 4.20
CA ASP A 104 -14.92 0.89 5.08
C ASP A 104 -14.35 1.29 6.45
N LEU A 105 -13.57 2.37 6.53
CA LEU A 105 -12.96 2.86 7.77
C LEU A 105 -13.72 4.10 8.27
N SER A 106 -15.05 4.00 8.33
CA SER A 106 -15.97 5.05 8.81
C SER A 106 -15.63 5.61 10.20
N PHE A 107 -14.73 4.96 10.94
CA PHE A 107 -14.06 5.54 12.09
C PHE A 107 -13.46 6.92 11.79
N PHE A 108 -12.73 7.10 10.68
CA PHE A 108 -12.10 8.38 10.28
C PHE A 108 -13.09 9.49 9.92
N THR A 109 -14.38 9.16 9.72
CA THR A 109 -15.47 10.10 9.47
C THR A 109 -16.44 10.19 10.65
N SER A 110 -16.16 9.49 11.75
CA SER A 110 -16.95 9.59 12.98
C SER A 110 -16.73 10.95 13.66
N PRO A 111 -17.69 11.45 14.46
CA PRO A 111 -17.56 12.72 15.17
C PRO A 111 -16.26 12.85 16.00
N LEU A 112 -15.81 11.74 16.59
CA LEU A 112 -14.57 11.68 17.36
C LEU A 112 -13.32 11.88 16.49
N SER A 113 -13.34 11.39 15.24
CA SER A 113 -12.22 11.60 14.31
C SER A 113 -12.19 13.01 13.70
N GLU A 114 -13.35 13.66 13.54
CA GLU A 114 -13.40 15.07 13.18
C GLU A 114 -12.78 15.94 14.29
N GLU A 115 -13.10 15.65 15.56
CA GLU A 115 -12.54 16.35 16.72
C GLU A 115 -11.00 16.20 16.79
N LEU A 116 -10.46 14.99 16.58
CA LEU A 116 -9.02 14.74 16.50
C LEU A 116 -8.33 15.43 15.29
N ARG A 117 -9.03 15.57 14.15
CA ARG A 117 -8.52 16.35 12.98
C ARG A 117 -8.52 17.84 13.25
N GLU A 118 -9.52 18.33 13.97
CA GLU A 118 -9.64 19.73 14.35
C GLU A 118 -8.53 20.10 15.33
N GLU A 119 -8.31 19.27 16.36
CA GLU A 119 -7.17 19.39 17.29
C GLU A 119 -5.83 19.37 16.55
N GLY A 120 -5.64 18.43 15.61
CA GLY A 120 -4.44 18.39 14.77
C GLY A 120 -4.26 19.62 13.86
N ARG A 121 -5.34 20.25 13.39
CA ARG A 121 -5.29 21.51 12.62
C ARG A 121 -4.88 22.68 13.50
N GLU A 122 -5.41 22.75 14.72
CA GLU A 122 -5.04 23.78 15.70
C GLU A 122 -3.56 23.65 16.08
N GLU A 123 -3.09 22.44 16.40
CA GLU A 123 -1.68 22.20 16.67
C GLU A 123 -0.76 22.52 15.49
N GLY A 124 -1.20 22.22 14.27
CA GLY A 124 -0.47 22.55 13.05
C GLY A 124 -0.29 24.06 12.87
N GLN A 125 -1.35 24.84 13.08
CA GLN A 125 -1.31 26.31 13.00
C GLN A 125 -0.45 26.93 14.11
N VAL A 126 -0.49 26.37 15.31
CA VAL A 126 0.36 26.81 16.44
C VAL A 126 1.84 26.55 16.16
N LYS A 127 2.18 25.40 15.55
CA LYS A 127 3.57 25.08 15.16
C LYS A 127 4.08 25.91 13.97
N GLU A 128 3.20 26.38 13.09
CA GLU A 128 3.56 27.21 11.93
C GLU A 128 3.71 28.71 12.30
N ALA A 129 3.10 29.14 13.41
CA ALA A 129 3.16 30.51 13.92
C ALA A 129 4.29 30.77 14.94
N ALA A 130 5.07 29.74 15.30
CA ALA A 130 6.19 29.81 16.25
C ALA A 130 7.55 29.75 15.53
#